data_AF-A0A1F3MYJ9-F1
#
_entry.id   AF-A0A1F3MYJ9-F1
#
_cell.length_a   1.000
_cell.length_b   1.000
_cell.length_c   1.000
_cell.angle_alpha   90.00
_cell.angle_beta   90.00
_cell.angle_gamma   90.00
#
_symmetry.space_group_name_H-M   'P 1'
#
loop_
_entity.id
_entity.type
_entity.pdbx_description
1 polymer ?
#
loop_
_entity_poly.entity_id
_entity_poly.type
_entity_poly.pdbx_seq_one_letter_code
_entity_poly.pdbx_strand_id
1 'polypeptide(L)'
;MKSKVFGVMAITGISLLISCNETATKSSSTPETIRQRDDGTISLKLEKADCYIDMDDPSDNTAEWNVVVSRSGRYNVWISSATLDTNDLKYKNSVMVNVQDKMIQAHPDCDKIVVNSSDVPYPYFRADSFIGSLYLQDTGQFYIQITSEMILPKAYNITGSSAADIAKLISVSFLPATR
;
A
#
# COMPACT_ATOMS: atom_id res chain seq x y z
N MET A 1 81.69 -14.73 16.17
CA MET A 1 80.81 -13.67 16.69
C MET A 1 79.52 -13.70 15.89
N LYS A 2 78.39 -14.10 16.51
CA LYS A 2 77.18 -13.26 16.80
C LYS A 2 76.67 -12.54 15.54
N SER A 3 75.43 -12.66 15.04
CA SER A 3 74.14 -13.01 15.61
C SER A 3 73.16 -13.36 14.48
N LYS A 4 72.20 -14.25 14.75
CA LYS A 4 70.94 -14.41 13.99
C LYS A 4 70.04 -13.20 14.28
N VAL A 5 69.24 -12.73 13.31
CA VAL A 5 67.85 -12.25 13.54
C VAL A 5 67.03 -12.44 12.24
N PHE A 6 65.98 -13.25 12.36
CA PHE A 6 64.82 -13.41 11.48
C PHE A 6 63.82 -12.26 11.73
N GLY A 7 63.05 -11.82 10.73
CA GLY A 7 61.88 -10.99 11.01
C GLY A 7 61.15 -10.47 9.78
N VAL A 8 60.07 -11.14 9.43
CA VAL A 8 59.17 -10.91 8.29
C VAL A 8 58.15 -9.80 8.59
N MET A 9 57.89 -8.98 7.57
CA MET A 9 56.65 -8.27 7.17
C MET A 9 55.41 -8.36 8.10
N ALA A 10 54.84 -7.20 8.46
CA ALA A 10 53.38 -7.06 8.66
C ALA A 10 52.95 -5.57 8.58
N ILE A 11 52.27 -5.24 7.48
CA ILE A 11 51.49 -4.01 7.29
C ILE A 11 50.23 -4.14 8.15
N THR A 12 49.97 -3.18 9.03
CA THR A 12 48.68 -3.08 9.73
C THR A 12 48.00 -1.77 9.33
N GLY A 13 47.00 -1.91 8.45
CA GLY A 13 46.09 -0.84 8.06
C GLY A 13 45.16 -0.49 9.22
N ILE A 14 45.02 0.82 9.48
CA ILE A 14 44.06 1.35 10.42
C ILE A 14 42.74 1.53 9.65
N SER A 15 41.85 0.54 9.76
CA SER A 15 40.46 0.67 9.30
C SER A 15 39.68 1.46 10.35
N LEU A 16 39.32 2.70 10.02
CA LEU A 16 38.35 3.49 10.77
C LEU A 16 36.94 2.92 10.49
N LEU A 17 36.46 2.06 11.39
CA LEU A 17 35.05 1.68 11.41
C LEU A 17 34.26 2.82 12.05
N ILE A 18 33.68 3.69 11.21
CA ILE A 18 32.64 4.63 11.62
C ILE A 18 31.37 3.78 11.80
N SER A 19 31.08 3.40 13.03
CA SER A 19 29.79 2.83 13.42
C SER A 19 28.77 3.96 13.45
N CYS A 20 27.92 4.04 12.42
CA CYS A 20 26.68 4.80 12.50
C CYS A 20 25.76 4.10 13.49
N ASN A 21 25.71 4.60 14.72
CA ASN A 21 24.70 4.22 15.69
C ASN A 21 23.45 5.06 15.43
N GLU A 22 22.75 4.78 14.32
CA GLU A 22 21.40 5.29 14.16
C GLU A 22 20.51 4.46 15.08
N THR A 23 20.07 5.11 16.16
CA THR A 23 18.97 4.62 16.97
C THR A 23 17.70 4.79 16.13
N ALA A 24 17.54 3.92 15.13
CA ALA A 24 16.27 3.73 14.47
C ALA A 24 15.31 3.28 15.56
N THR A 25 14.49 4.21 16.03
CA THR A 25 13.33 3.91 16.84
C THR A 25 12.44 3.06 15.94
N LYS A 26 12.64 1.74 15.97
CA LYS A 26 11.67 0.79 15.43
C LYS A 26 10.40 1.03 16.22
N SER A 27 9.47 1.78 15.65
CA SER A 27 8.07 1.62 16.01
C SER A 27 7.75 0.17 15.68
N SER A 28 7.78 -0.69 16.69
CA SER A 28 7.23 -2.04 16.61
C SER A 28 5.70 -1.94 16.56
N SER A 29 5.17 -1.33 15.51
CA SER A 29 3.77 -1.50 15.16
C SER A 29 3.70 -2.85 14.48
N THR A 30 3.32 -3.88 15.24
CA THR A 30 2.83 -5.11 14.62
C THR A 30 1.72 -4.69 13.64
N PRO A 31 1.79 -5.10 12.35
CA PRO A 31 0.78 -4.72 11.39
C PRO A 31 -0.59 -5.13 11.92
N GLU A 32 -1.52 -4.18 11.97
CA GLU A 32 -2.88 -4.43 12.47
C GLU A 32 -3.50 -5.54 11.62
N THR A 33 -3.88 -6.65 12.26
CA THR A 33 -4.57 -7.73 11.56
C THR A 33 -6.02 -7.32 11.31
N ILE A 34 -6.37 -7.11 10.04
CA ILE A 34 -7.73 -6.80 9.63
C ILE A 34 -8.57 -8.08 9.63
N ARG A 35 -9.76 -8.03 10.21
CA ARG A 35 -10.70 -9.17 10.21
C ARG A 35 -11.84 -8.91 9.24
N GLN A 36 -12.21 -9.92 8.48
CA GLN A 36 -13.45 -9.91 7.70
C GLN A 36 -14.65 -9.66 8.62
N ARG A 37 -15.59 -8.84 8.17
CA ARG A 37 -16.84 -8.53 8.89
C ARG A 37 -17.83 -9.68 8.81
N ASP A 38 -18.84 -9.65 9.68
CA ASP A 38 -19.90 -10.67 9.75
C ASP A 38 -20.79 -10.74 8.50
N ASP A 39 -20.82 -9.69 7.68
CA ASP A 39 -21.49 -9.69 6.38
C ASP A 39 -20.62 -10.32 5.27
N GLY A 40 -19.36 -10.64 5.55
CA GLY A 40 -18.37 -11.13 4.61
C GLY A 40 -17.50 -10.01 4.01
N THR A 41 -17.77 -8.74 4.28
CA THR A 41 -16.98 -7.63 3.74
C THR A 41 -15.56 -7.63 4.31
N ILE A 42 -14.57 -7.42 3.44
CA ILE A 42 -13.19 -7.09 3.83
C ILE A 42 -12.95 -5.63 3.44
N SER A 43 -12.60 -4.78 4.40
CA SER A 43 -12.29 -3.36 4.15
C SER A 43 -10.85 -3.05 4.54
N LEU A 44 -10.06 -2.63 3.56
CA LEU A 44 -8.64 -2.37 3.67
C LEU A 44 -8.42 -0.85 3.54
N LYS A 45 -8.32 -0.15 4.67
CA LYS A 45 -8.03 1.28 4.68
C LYS A 45 -6.53 1.49 4.54
N LEU A 46 -6.12 2.41 3.66
CA LEU A 46 -4.71 2.71 3.41
C LEU A 46 -3.97 3.18 4.68
N GLU A 47 -4.68 3.84 5.60
CA GLU A 47 -4.12 4.26 6.88
C GLU A 47 -3.59 3.10 7.76
N LYS A 48 -4.13 1.89 7.54
CA LYS A 48 -3.80 0.64 8.25
C LYS A 48 -2.85 -0.27 7.47
N ALA A 49 -2.43 0.16 6.27
CA ALA A 49 -1.50 -0.61 5.45
C ALA A 49 -0.05 -0.40 5.92
N ASP A 50 0.79 -1.40 5.68
CA ASP A 50 2.23 -1.16 5.52
C ASP A 50 2.46 -0.65 4.08
N CYS A 51 3.21 0.45 3.93
CA CYS A 51 3.34 1.13 2.64
C CYS A 51 4.81 1.30 2.24
N TYR A 52 5.11 0.94 0.99
CA TYR A 52 6.31 1.37 0.28
C TYR A 52 5.92 2.52 -0.66
N ILE A 53 6.62 3.65 -0.56
CA ILE A 53 6.35 4.84 -1.36
C ILE A 53 7.65 5.42 -1.87
N ASP A 54 7.77 5.52 -3.19
CA ASP A 54 8.77 6.25 -3.93
C ASP A 54 8.08 7.41 -4.66
N MET A 55 8.52 8.63 -4.40
CA MET A 55 7.93 9.82 -5.03
C MET A 55 8.66 10.23 -6.31
N ASP A 56 9.86 9.70 -6.54
CA ASP A 56 10.62 9.90 -7.78
C ASP A 56 10.10 8.96 -8.87
N ASP A 57 9.71 7.73 -8.49
CA ASP A 57 8.99 6.78 -9.35
C ASP A 57 7.78 6.14 -8.63
N PRO A 58 6.60 6.77 -8.68
CA PRO A 58 5.44 6.28 -7.95
C PRO A 58 4.78 5.06 -8.58
N SER A 59 5.21 4.57 -9.76
CA SER A 59 4.51 3.47 -10.45
C SER A 59 4.41 2.20 -9.62
N ASP A 60 5.39 1.99 -8.75
CA ASP A 60 5.54 0.77 -7.95
C ASP A 60 5.18 0.98 -6.48
N ASN A 61 4.59 2.13 -6.13
CA ASN A 61 4.08 2.39 -4.79
C ASN A 61 3.12 1.28 -4.40
N THR A 62 3.28 0.77 -3.19
CA THR A 62 2.66 -0.47 -2.76
C THR A 62 2.12 -0.34 -1.35
N ALA A 63 0.93 -0.89 -1.13
CA ALA A 63 0.33 -1.03 0.19
C ALA A 63 -0.04 -2.49 0.45
N GLU A 64 0.27 -2.98 1.65
CA GLU A 64 0.03 -4.36 2.06
C GLU A 64 -0.78 -4.41 3.37
N TRP A 65 -1.68 -5.39 3.46
CA TRP A 65 -2.43 -5.71 4.65
C TRP A 65 -2.35 -7.19 5.00
N ASN A 66 -2.30 -7.47 6.30
CA ASN A 66 -2.51 -8.80 6.85
C ASN A 66 -4.01 -8.96 7.24
N VAL A 67 -4.69 -9.92 6.63
CA VAL A 67 -6.15 -10.07 6.70
C VAL A 67 -6.53 -11.47 7.12
N VAL A 68 -7.47 -11.60 8.06
CA VAL A 68 -8.12 -12.88 8.40
C VAL A 68 -9.47 -12.97 7.71
N VAL A 69 -9.58 -13.89 6.75
CA VAL A 69 -10.79 -14.21 5.99
C VAL A 69 -11.48 -15.40 6.63
N SER A 70 -12.73 -15.22 7.05
CA SER A 70 -13.54 -16.23 7.75
C SER A 70 -14.51 -16.99 6.84
N ARG A 71 -14.76 -16.48 5.63
CA ARG A 71 -15.70 -17.04 4.65
C ARG A 71 -15.07 -17.09 3.27
N SER A 72 -15.15 -18.23 2.62
CA SER A 72 -14.83 -18.36 1.20
C SER A 72 -15.97 -17.82 0.34
N GLY A 73 -15.68 -17.47 -0.91
CA GLY A 73 -16.69 -16.96 -1.83
C GLY A 73 -16.14 -16.08 -2.94
N ARG A 74 -17.04 -15.61 -3.78
CA ARG A 74 -16.74 -14.59 -4.80
C ARG A 74 -16.92 -13.21 -4.19
N TYR A 75 -15.94 -12.36 -4.40
CA TYR A 75 -15.91 -10.98 -3.93
C TYR A 75 -15.75 -10.03 -5.09
N ASN A 76 -16.58 -8.99 -5.12
CA ASN A 76 -16.39 -7.83 -5.97
C ASN A 76 -15.35 -6.92 -5.32
N VAL A 77 -14.31 -6.59 -6.07
CA VAL A 77 -13.19 -5.77 -5.61
C VAL A 77 -13.42 -4.34 -6.06
N TRP A 78 -13.36 -3.43 -5.09
CA TRP A 78 -13.58 -2.00 -5.28
C TRP A 78 -12.38 -1.22 -4.77
N ILE A 79 -11.96 -0.22 -5.53
CA ILE A 79 -10.99 0.79 -5.11
C ILE A 79 -11.77 2.06 -4.78
N SER A 80 -11.54 2.65 -3.62
CA SER A 80 -12.06 3.97 -3.30
C SER A 80 -10.93 4.98 -3.37
N SER A 81 -11.21 6.11 -4.03
CA SER A 81 -10.32 7.25 -4.14
C SER A 81 -10.99 8.52 -3.61
N ALA A 82 -10.20 9.43 -3.03
CA ALA A 82 -10.60 10.81 -2.79
C ALA A 82 -10.27 11.64 -4.03
N THR A 83 -11.21 12.40 -4.57
CA THR A 83 -10.99 13.23 -5.77
C THR A 83 -11.78 14.54 -5.72
N LEU A 84 -11.31 15.56 -6.46
CA LEU A 84 -12.08 16.77 -6.77
C LEU A 84 -12.72 16.70 -8.18
N ASP A 85 -12.14 15.90 -9.09
CA ASP A 85 -12.71 15.60 -10.40
C ASP A 85 -13.54 14.32 -10.32
N THR A 86 -14.83 14.44 -10.63
CA THR A 86 -15.80 13.33 -10.59
C THR A 86 -15.98 12.66 -11.95
N ASN A 87 -15.26 13.12 -12.98
CA ASN A 87 -15.32 12.57 -14.34
C ASN A 87 -14.06 11.77 -14.71
N ASP A 88 -12.90 12.13 -14.17
CA ASP A 88 -11.63 11.47 -14.47
C ASP A 88 -10.70 11.46 -13.25
N LEU A 89 -10.36 10.26 -12.77
CA LEU A 89 -9.50 10.08 -11.60
C LEU A 89 -8.00 10.28 -11.90
N LYS A 90 -7.62 10.46 -13.17
CA LYS A 90 -6.25 10.73 -13.61
C LYS A 90 -5.23 9.66 -13.24
N TYR A 91 -5.66 8.41 -13.05
CA TYR A 91 -4.73 7.28 -13.00
C TYR A 91 -3.95 7.25 -14.32
N LYS A 92 -2.62 7.13 -14.24
CA LYS A 92 -1.73 6.97 -15.40
C LYS A 92 -1.53 5.49 -15.70
N ASN A 93 -1.48 4.67 -14.66
CA ASN A 93 -1.24 3.23 -14.74
C ASN A 93 -2.49 2.46 -14.29
N SER A 94 -2.53 1.18 -14.62
CA SER A 94 -3.55 0.29 -14.06
C SER A 94 -3.17 -0.08 -12.63
N VAL A 95 -4.17 -0.15 -11.76
CA VAL A 95 -3.99 -0.58 -10.38
C VAL A 95 -4.05 -2.09 -10.30
N MET A 96 -3.07 -2.69 -9.63
CA MET A 96 -2.97 -4.13 -9.46
C MET A 96 -3.27 -4.50 -8.01
N VAL A 97 -4.20 -5.43 -7.80
CA VAL A 97 -4.51 -6.02 -6.49
C VAL A 97 -4.16 -7.50 -6.51
N ASN A 98 -3.24 -7.88 -5.62
CA ASN A 98 -2.78 -9.25 -5.43
C ASN A 98 -3.33 -9.81 -4.12
N VAL A 99 -3.84 -11.04 -4.18
CA VAL A 99 -4.29 -11.82 -3.03
C VAL A 99 -3.70 -13.21 -3.17
N GLN A 100 -2.60 -13.48 -2.44
CA GLN A 100 -1.82 -14.73 -2.58
C GLN A 100 -1.39 -15.00 -4.03
N ASP A 101 -1.99 -15.99 -4.69
CA ASP A 101 -1.72 -16.44 -6.06
C ASP A 101 -2.66 -15.81 -7.11
N LYS A 102 -3.61 -14.98 -6.67
CA LYS A 102 -4.60 -14.32 -7.52
C LYS A 102 -4.26 -12.86 -7.72
N MET A 103 -4.47 -12.38 -8.93
CA MET A 103 -4.26 -10.99 -9.31
C MET A 103 -5.45 -10.47 -10.09
N ILE A 104 -5.81 -9.23 -9.82
CA ILE A 104 -6.73 -8.45 -10.65
C ILE A 104 -6.09 -7.10 -10.95
N GLN A 105 -6.23 -6.64 -12.18
CA GLN A 105 -5.67 -5.38 -12.63
C GLN A 105 -6.69 -4.66 -13.50
N ALA A 106 -6.93 -3.39 -13.21
CA ALA A 106 -7.82 -2.54 -14.00
C ALA A 106 -7.42 -1.08 -13.87
N HIS A 107 -7.90 -0.26 -14.80
CA HIS A 107 -7.81 1.19 -14.68
C HIS A 107 -9.00 1.71 -13.88
N PRO A 108 -8.80 2.38 -12.72
CA PRO A 108 -9.91 2.88 -11.92
C PRO A 108 -10.71 3.97 -12.64
N ASP A 109 -12.03 3.89 -12.54
CA ASP A 109 -12.98 4.87 -13.10
C ASP A 109 -13.96 5.37 -12.01
N CYS A 110 -14.81 6.32 -12.33
CA CYS A 110 -15.80 6.92 -11.45
C CYS A 110 -17.13 6.13 -11.43
N ASP A 111 -17.12 4.80 -11.27
CA ASP A 111 -18.33 3.96 -11.29
C ASP A 111 -19.40 4.44 -10.30
N LYS A 112 -18.96 4.94 -9.14
CA LYS A 112 -19.85 5.55 -8.15
C LYS A 112 -19.19 6.74 -7.46
N ILE A 113 -19.88 7.88 -7.49
CA ILE A 113 -19.50 9.07 -6.73
C ILE A 113 -20.35 9.17 -5.46
N VAL A 114 -19.68 9.35 -4.32
CA VAL A 114 -20.31 9.55 -3.01
C VAL A 114 -19.96 10.92 -2.47
N VAL A 115 -20.99 11.76 -2.39
CA VAL A 115 -20.94 13.11 -1.82
C VAL A 115 -21.05 13.05 -0.30
N ASN A 116 -20.35 13.95 0.40
CA ASN A 116 -20.36 14.05 1.88
C ASN A 116 -19.99 12.74 2.60
N SER A 117 -19.09 11.94 2.00
CA SER A 117 -18.58 10.74 2.65
C SER A 117 -17.72 11.11 3.85
N SER A 118 -17.91 10.43 4.98
CA SER A 118 -17.04 10.58 6.16
C SER A 118 -15.65 9.98 5.96
N ASP A 119 -15.44 9.22 4.88
CA ASP A 119 -14.13 8.63 4.55
C ASP A 119 -13.14 9.66 3.95
N VAL A 120 -13.63 10.82 3.49
CA VAL A 120 -12.80 11.85 2.85
C VAL A 120 -13.16 13.23 3.40
N PRO A 121 -12.18 14.13 3.58
CA PRO A 121 -12.46 15.49 4.06
C PRO A 121 -13.09 16.35 2.94
N TYR A 122 -13.93 17.31 3.31
CA TYR A 122 -14.35 18.37 2.39
C TYR A 122 -13.11 19.13 1.85
N PRO A 123 -13.05 19.49 0.55
CA PRO A 123 -14.10 19.40 -0.46
C PRO A 123 -14.08 18.12 -1.33
N TYR A 124 -13.39 17.07 -0.93
CA TYR A 124 -13.25 15.85 -1.73
C TYR A 124 -14.54 15.03 -1.82
N PHE A 125 -14.72 14.39 -2.96
CA PHE A 125 -15.67 13.31 -3.17
C PHE A 125 -14.98 11.96 -3.01
N ARG A 126 -15.73 10.95 -2.54
CA ARG A 126 -15.26 9.56 -2.65
C ARG A 126 -15.74 9.00 -3.99
N ALA A 127 -14.81 8.59 -4.83
CA ALA A 127 -15.06 7.85 -6.05
C ALA A 127 -14.74 6.37 -5.83
N ASP A 128 -15.72 5.49 -6.01
CA ASP A 128 -15.55 4.05 -5.91
C ASP A 128 -15.50 3.47 -7.33
N SER A 129 -14.42 2.73 -7.63
CA SER A 129 -14.15 2.07 -8.90
C SER A 129 -14.27 0.56 -8.75
N PHE A 130 -15.07 -0.10 -9.59
CA PHE A 130 -15.16 -1.56 -9.64
C PHE A 130 -14.07 -2.11 -10.55
N ILE A 131 -13.18 -2.93 -10.01
CA ILE A 131 -12.06 -3.49 -10.79
C ILE A 131 -12.26 -4.95 -11.19
N GLY A 132 -13.38 -5.55 -10.81
CA GLY A 132 -13.78 -6.92 -11.12
C GLY A 132 -13.94 -7.80 -9.88
N SER A 133 -13.92 -9.12 -10.06
CA SER A 133 -14.24 -10.07 -8.98
C SER A 133 -13.20 -11.16 -8.83
N LEU A 134 -12.90 -11.53 -7.58
CA LEU A 134 -12.01 -12.64 -7.22
C LEU A 134 -12.75 -13.69 -6.41
N TYR A 135 -12.42 -14.97 -6.62
CA TYR A 135 -12.93 -16.06 -5.78
C TYR A 135 -11.88 -16.44 -4.75
N LEU A 136 -12.16 -16.22 -3.45
CA LEU A 136 -11.31 -16.70 -2.36
C LEU A 136 -11.84 -18.06 -1.93
N GLN A 137 -11.07 -19.12 -2.23
CA GLN A 137 -11.47 -20.49 -1.95
C GLN A 137 -11.27 -20.85 -0.48
N ASP A 138 -10.17 -20.38 0.11
CA ASP A 138 -9.77 -20.74 1.46
C ASP A 138 -10.12 -19.64 2.47
N THR A 139 -10.17 -20.04 3.73
CA THR A 139 -10.29 -19.16 4.90
C THR A 139 -8.98 -19.19 5.68
N GLY A 140 -8.67 -18.14 6.40
CA GLY A 140 -7.43 -18.04 7.17
C GLY A 140 -6.76 -16.69 6.97
N GLN A 141 -5.45 -16.67 7.11
CA GLN A 141 -4.65 -15.46 7.02
C GLN A 141 -4.16 -15.24 5.57
N PHE A 142 -4.35 -14.03 5.06
CA PHE A 142 -4.00 -13.59 3.71
C PHE A 142 -3.16 -12.32 3.80
N TYR A 143 -2.18 -12.21 2.92
CA TYR A 143 -1.57 -10.92 2.59
C TYR A 143 -2.22 -10.40 1.32
N ILE A 144 -2.78 -9.21 1.41
CA ILE A 144 -3.38 -8.50 0.27
C ILE A 144 -2.49 -7.32 -0.04
N GLN A 145 -2.04 -7.23 -1.28
CA GLN A 145 -1.18 -6.16 -1.76
C GLN A 145 -1.89 -5.38 -2.86
N ILE A 146 -1.73 -4.07 -2.87
CA ILE A 146 -2.11 -3.21 -3.99
C ILE A 146 -0.90 -2.40 -4.45
N THR A 147 -0.75 -2.24 -5.76
CA THR A 147 0.29 -1.42 -6.37
C THR A 147 -0.36 -0.33 -7.23
N SER A 148 -0.04 0.93 -6.95
CA SER A 148 -0.59 2.10 -7.64
C SER A 148 0.18 3.38 -7.33
N GLU A 149 0.36 4.22 -8.35
CA GLU A 149 0.88 5.58 -8.25
C GLU A 149 0.03 6.54 -7.40
N MET A 150 -1.23 6.20 -7.13
CA MET A 150 -2.13 7.01 -6.29
C MET A 150 -2.04 6.64 -4.81
N ILE A 151 -1.11 5.76 -4.43
CA ILE A 151 -0.71 5.53 -3.04
C ILE A 151 0.29 6.63 -2.67
N LEU A 152 -0.19 7.61 -1.91
CA LEU A 152 0.55 8.83 -1.56
C LEU A 152 0.90 8.86 -0.07
N PRO A 153 1.97 9.57 0.34
CA PRO A 153 2.33 9.72 1.74
C PRO A 153 1.17 10.24 2.60
N LYS A 154 1.10 9.83 3.87
CA LYS A 154 0.06 10.28 4.82
C LYS A 154 0.06 11.82 4.96
N ALA A 155 1.23 12.43 4.94
CA ALA A 155 1.43 13.88 5.03
C ALA A 155 1.29 14.62 3.69
N TYR A 156 0.91 13.94 2.61
CA TYR A 156 0.72 14.57 1.30
C TYR A 156 -0.47 15.55 1.37
N ASN A 157 -0.14 16.82 1.57
CA ASN A 157 -1.08 17.93 1.65
C ASN A 157 -1.31 18.51 0.25
N ILE A 158 -2.57 18.49 -0.18
CA ILE A 158 -3.02 18.94 -1.50
C ILE A 158 -3.23 20.47 -1.45
N THR A 159 -2.19 21.22 -1.05
CA THR A 159 -2.26 22.69 -0.87
C THR A 159 -1.19 23.46 -1.64
N GLY A 160 -0.44 22.81 -2.53
CA GLY A 160 0.41 23.49 -3.50
C GLY A 160 -0.38 23.75 -4.77
N SER A 161 -0.40 24.99 -5.26
CA SER A 161 -1.10 25.50 -6.45
C SER A 161 -0.68 24.87 -7.80
N SER A 162 -0.16 23.63 -7.78
CA SER A 162 0.17 22.78 -8.93
C SER A 162 -0.31 21.32 -8.78
N ALA A 163 -0.97 20.95 -7.67
CA ALA A 163 -1.63 19.66 -7.58
C ALA A 163 -2.98 19.78 -8.31
N ALA A 164 -2.96 19.39 -9.58
CA ALA A 164 -4.16 19.13 -10.37
C ALA A 164 -5.12 18.20 -9.59
N ASP A 165 -6.35 18.09 -10.07
CA ASP A 165 -7.43 17.22 -9.58
C ASP A 165 -7.06 15.71 -9.57
N ILE A 166 -6.00 15.35 -8.88
CA ILE A 166 -5.39 14.03 -8.85
C ILE A 166 -6.10 13.26 -7.76
N ALA A 167 -6.64 12.09 -8.12
CA ALA A 167 -7.25 11.21 -7.16
C ALA A 167 -6.21 10.64 -6.19
N LYS A 168 -6.60 10.40 -4.95
CA LYS A 168 -5.80 9.70 -3.96
C LYS A 168 -6.47 8.39 -3.60
N LEU A 169 -5.76 7.27 -3.68
CA LEU A 169 -6.29 5.99 -3.21
C LEU A 169 -6.45 6.04 -1.68
N ILE A 170 -7.63 5.67 -1.18
CA ILE A 170 -7.91 5.69 0.28
C ILE A 170 -8.23 4.30 0.84
N SER A 171 -8.79 3.40 0.02
CA SER A 171 -9.08 2.03 0.47
C SER A 171 -9.35 1.06 -0.66
N VAL A 172 -9.24 -0.23 -0.34
CA VAL A 172 -9.71 -1.35 -1.15
C VAL A 172 -10.78 -2.10 -0.37
N SER A 173 -11.85 -2.52 -1.04
CA SER A 173 -12.91 -3.32 -0.41
C SER A 173 -13.24 -4.56 -1.24
N PHE A 174 -13.42 -5.68 -0.54
CA PHE A 174 -13.93 -6.92 -1.09
C PHE A 174 -15.35 -7.11 -0.56
N LEU A 175 -16.32 -6.89 -1.42
CA LEU A 175 -17.74 -7.05 -1.10
C LEU A 175 -18.19 -8.43 -1.59
N PRO A 176 -18.79 -9.28 -0.74
CA PRO A 176 -19.35 -10.55 -1.22
C PRO A 176 -20.28 -10.30 -2.42
N ALA A 177 -20.05 -11.01 -3.52
CA ALA A 177 -20.98 -11.01 -4.63
C ALA A 177 -22.29 -11.64 -4.11
N THR A 178 -23.37 -10.89 -4.09
CA THR A 178 -24.70 -11.41 -3.73
C THR A 178 -25.04 -12.59 -4.64
N ARG A 179 -25.45 -13.69 -4.03
CA ARG A 179 -26.00 -14.85 -4.73
C ARG A 179 -27.51 -14.72 -4.84
#